data_AF-A0A5F2AZA2-F1
#
_entry.id   AF-A0A5F2AZA2-F1
#
_cell.length_a   1.000
_cell.length_b   1.000
_cell.length_c   1.000
_cell.angle_alpha   90.00
_cell.angle_beta   90.00
_cell.angle_gamma   90.00
#
_symmetry.space_group_name_H-M   'P 1'
#
loop_
_entity.id
_entity.type
_entity.pdbx_description
1 polymer ?
#
loop_
_entity_poly.entity_id
_entity_poly.type
_entity_poly.pdbx_seq_one_letter_code
_entity_poly.pdbx_strand_id
1 'polypeptide(L)'
;MTTLPDKAQAGIYLAVVKELASYSSGSSTSRILDRLSVLPAHDQESRTAVLETSEGKNLPDRLVGIIKIFRIIHSKRQEVHSFYEVAMSRYGTINSLTAKRRPTDDEARIKQILTDYILKIESFFEKNDIGDEALIKEINRFLTELESLNLVNEDNLSALILSSKAISLIQPPMEKLISCYGDYEKVEHILKRLIRISEMIIEDAKAPG
;
A
#
# COMPACT_ATOMS: atom_id res chain seq x y z
N MET A 1 21.16 -9.71 -6.17
CA MET A 1 20.54 -8.86 -5.11
C MET A 1 21.42 -9.02 -3.88
N THR A 2 22.06 -7.93 -3.42
CA THR A 2 22.85 -7.93 -2.18
C THR A 2 21.88 -7.93 -1.00
N THR A 3 21.76 -9.07 -0.32
CA THR A 3 21.06 -9.17 0.96
C THR A 3 21.74 -8.25 1.96
N LEU A 4 20.97 -7.31 2.54
CA LEU A 4 21.43 -6.52 3.68
C LEU A 4 21.88 -7.48 4.79
N PRO A 5 22.97 -7.20 5.54
CA PRO A 5 23.31 -7.97 6.71
C PRO A 5 22.12 -7.99 7.69
N ASP A 6 21.81 -9.14 8.30
CA ASP A 6 20.65 -9.33 9.19
C ASP A 6 20.52 -8.21 10.24
N LYS A 7 21.64 -7.72 10.76
CA LYS A 7 21.69 -6.64 11.76
C LYS A 7 21.26 -5.28 11.20
N ALA A 8 21.57 -4.99 9.93
CA ALA A 8 21.14 -3.76 9.28
C ALA A 8 19.62 -3.77 9.03
N GLN A 9 19.07 -4.92 8.63
CA GLN A 9 17.63 -5.08 8.44
C GLN A 9 16.88 -4.99 9.77
N ALA A 10 17.40 -5.61 10.83
CA ALA A 10 16.86 -5.48 12.19
C ALA A 10 16.84 -4.02 12.67
N GLY A 11 17.87 -3.23 12.34
CA GLY A 11 17.92 -1.80 12.63
C GLY A 11 16.80 -0.99 11.95
N ILE A 12 16.42 -1.34 10.71
CA ILE A 12 15.31 -0.69 10.00
C ILE A 12 13.97 -1.05 10.67
N TYR A 13 13.75 -2.33 10.98
CA TYR A 13 12.54 -2.75 11.71
C TYR A 13 12.44 -2.07 13.08
N LEU A 14 13.55 -1.95 13.81
CA LEU A 14 13.58 -1.25 15.10
C LEU A 14 13.21 0.23 14.95
N ALA A 15 13.65 0.90 13.88
CA ALA A 15 13.26 2.28 13.60
C ALA A 15 11.74 2.40 13.36
N VAL A 16 11.14 1.45 12.62
CA VAL A 16 9.68 1.41 12.42
C VAL A 16 8.96 1.21 13.75
N VAL A 17 9.42 0.28 14.59
CA VAL A 17 8.81 0.02 15.91
C VAL A 17 8.91 1.22 16.85
N LYS A 18 10.03 1.95 16.83
CA LYS A 18 10.17 3.19 17.61
C LYS A 18 9.19 4.27 17.14
N GLU A 19 9.00 4.43 15.83
CA GLU A 19 8.03 5.38 15.30
C GLU A 19 6.59 4.97 15.66
N LEU A 20 6.26 3.68 15.53
CA LEU A 20 4.96 3.12 15.95
C LEU A 20 4.70 3.32 17.44
N ALA A 21 5.71 3.12 18.29
CA ALA A 21 5.58 3.36 19.73
C ALA A 21 5.37 4.84 20.09
N SER A 22 5.91 5.75 19.27
CA SER A 22 5.75 7.19 19.44
C SER A 22 4.43 7.73 18.87
N TYR A 23 3.65 6.90 18.18
CA TYR A 23 2.36 7.30 17.61
C TYR A 23 1.40 7.76 18.71
N SER A 24 0.69 8.85 18.42
CA SER A 24 -0.39 9.37 19.25
C SER A 24 -1.65 9.55 18.41
N SER A 25 -2.81 9.26 18.99
CA SER A 25 -4.09 9.37 18.28
C SER A 25 -4.31 10.81 17.79
N GLY A 26 -4.61 10.98 16.51
CA GLY A 26 -4.75 12.28 15.85
C GLY A 26 -3.46 12.82 15.21
N SER A 27 -2.32 12.13 15.38
CA SER A 27 -1.11 12.42 14.61
C SER A 27 -1.16 11.80 13.21
N SER A 28 -0.44 12.40 12.27
CA SER A 28 -0.30 11.84 10.92
C SER A 28 0.44 10.50 10.93
N THR A 29 -0.07 9.52 10.17
CA THR A 29 0.55 8.22 9.94
C THR A 29 1.72 8.30 8.95
N SER A 30 1.88 9.42 8.23
CA SER A 30 2.87 9.62 7.16
C SER A 30 4.28 9.20 7.55
N ARG A 31 4.78 9.63 8.72
CA ARG A 31 6.14 9.29 9.19
C ARG A 31 6.35 7.79 9.35
N ILE A 32 5.33 7.07 9.81
CA ILE A 32 5.39 5.61 9.98
C ILE A 32 5.43 4.94 8.61
N LEU A 33 4.59 5.41 7.67
CA LEU A 33 4.57 4.91 6.29
C LEU A 33 5.90 5.19 5.57
N ASP A 34 6.49 6.38 5.77
CA ASP A 34 7.81 6.73 5.24
C ASP A 34 8.89 5.81 5.80
N ARG A 35 8.86 5.51 7.11
CA ARG A 35 9.79 4.55 7.73
C ARG A 35 9.59 3.14 7.21
N LEU A 36 8.34 2.70 7.03
CA LEU A 36 8.02 1.42 6.40
C LEU A 36 8.60 1.34 4.99
N SER A 37 8.53 2.43 4.21
CA SER A 37 9.01 2.44 2.82
C SER A 37 10.49 2.07 2.65
N VAL A 38 11.31 2.27 3.69
CA VAL A 38 12.74 1.90 3.72
C VAL A 38 12.94 0.39 3.82
N LEU A 39 11.98 -0.35 4.37
CA LEU A 39 12.05 -1.80 4.40
C LEU A 39 12.01 -2.34 2.97
N PRO A 40 12.82 -3.36 2.65
CA PRO A 40 12.76 -4.02 1.36
C PRO A 40 11.34 -4.54 1.17
N ALA A 41 10.74 -4.14 0.07
CA ALA A 41 9.55 -4.77 -0.45
C ALA A 41 9.97 -5.59 -1.67
N HIS A 42 9.28 -6.71 -1.86
CA HIS A 42 9.29 -7.55 -3.05
C HIS A 42 10.39 -8.61 -3.17
N ASP A 43 9.92 -9.83 -3.03
CA ASP A 43 10.21 -11.02 -3.82
C ASP A 43 8.88 -11.75 -4.09
N GLN A 44 8.88 -12.80 -4.91
CA GLN A 44 7.71 -13.66 -5.14
C GLN A 44 7.16 -14.23 -3.82
N GLU A 45 8.02 -14.44 -2.81
CA GLU A 45 7.65 -14.94 -1.48
C GLU A 45 6.78 -13.95 -0.70
N SER A 46 6.94 -12.65 -0.95
CA SER A 46 6.14 -11.59 -0.32
C SER A 46 4.66 -11.68 -0.70
N ARG A 47 4.34 -12.08 -1.94
CA ARG A 47 2.95 -12.33 -2.36
C ARG A 47 2.38 -13.58 -1.71
N THR A 48 3.20 -14.64 -1.63
CA THR A 48 2.84 -15.88 -0.94
C THR A 48 2.50 -15.62 0.54
N ALA A 49 3.30 -14.80 1.23
CA ALA A 49 3.06 -14.45 2.62
C ALA A 49 1.70 -13.78 2.86
N VAL A 50 1.23 -12.93 1.92
CA VAL A 50 -0.12 -12.34 1.99
C VAL A 50 -1.19 -13.39 1.74
N LEU A 51 -1.00 -14.28 0.77
CA LEU A 51 -1.95 -15.36 0.46
C LEU A 51 -2.08 -16.37 1.62
N GLU A 52 -0.98 -16.68 2.30
CA GLU A 52 -0.94 -17.58 3.45
C GLU A 52 -1.74 -17.06 4.66
N THR A 53 -2.00 -15.75 4.72
CA THR A 53 -2.85 -15.18 5.77
C THR A 53 -4.31 -15.60 5.69
N SER A 54 -4.75 -16.23 4.59
CA SER A 54 -6.14 -16.67 4.41
C SER A 54 -7.14 -15.54 4.68
N GLU A 55 -7.02 -14.45 3.90
CA GLU A 55 -7.82 -13.22 4.05
C GLU A 55 -7.66 -12.53 5.42
N GLY A 56 -6.51 -12.75 6.09
CA GLY A 56 -6.22 -12.18 7.41
C GLY A 56 -6.62 -13.07 8.60
N LYS A 57 -7.15 -14.27 8.37
CA LYS A 57 -7.51 -15.22 9.44
C LYS A 57 -6.31 -15.92 10.08
N ASN A 58 -5.20 -16.02 9.35
CA ASN A 58 -3.96 -16.67 9.77
C ASN A 58 -2.83 -15.64 9.85
N LEU A 59 -2.93 -14.69 10.77
CA LEU A 59 -1.87 -13.71 10.97
C LEU A 59 -0.64 -14.31 11.68
N PRO A 60 0.56 -13.83 11.36
CA PRO A 60 1.75 -14.09 12.16
C PRO A 60 1.56 -13.66 13.61
N ASP A 61 2.07 -14.45 14.54
CA ASP A 61 2.07 -14.15 15.97
C ASP A 61 3.20 -13.20 16.38
N ARG A 62 4.20 -13.00 15.52
CA ARG A 62 5.32 -12.08 15.77
C ARG A 62 5.07 -10.70 15.18
N LEU A 63 5.42 -9.65 15.92
CA LEU A 63 5.26 -8.26 15.49
C LEU A 63 5.96 -7.96 14.15
N VAL A 64 7.18 -8.49 13.97
CA VAL A 64 7.92 -8.33 12.70
C VAL A 64 7.15 -8.94 11.52
N GLY A 65 6.42 -10.04 11.74
CA GLY A 65 5.57 -10.66 10.72
C GLY A 65 4.40 -9.75 10.33
N ILE A 66 3.75 -9.12 11.32
CA ILE A 66 2.70 -8.12 11.07
C ILE A 66 3.27 -6.92 10.27
N ILE A 67 4.42 -6.39 10.68
CA ILE A 67 5.07 -5.27 9.99
C ILE A 67 5.47 -5.66 8.56
N LYS A 68 5.92 -6.91 8.34
CA LYS A 68 6.24 -7.43 7.01
C LYS A 68 5.01 -7.41 6.09
N ILE A 69 3.87 -7.95 6.55
CA ILE A 69 2.61 -7.92 5.79
C ILE A 69 2.20 -6.47 5.51
N PHE A 70 2.25 -5.61 6.52
CA PHE A 70 1.91 -4.20 6.38
C PHE A 70 2.78 -3.52 5.31
N ARG A 71 4.10 -3.76 5.33
CA ARG A 71 5.02 -3.24 4.31
C ARG A 71 4.64 -3.72 2.90
N ILE A 72 4.31 -4.99 2.74
CA ILE A 72 3.95 -5.56 1.43
C ILE A 72 2.71 -4.86 0.87
N ILE A 73 1.69 -4.65 1.70
CA ILE A 73 0.47 -3.96 1.31
C ILE A 73 0.75 -2.50 0.97
N HIS A 74 1.52 -1.80 1.81
CA HIS A 74 1.92 -0.43 1.57
C HIS A 74 2.71 -0.28 0.26
N SER A 75 3.63 -1.20 -0.03
CA SER A 75 4.38 -1.19 -1.29
C SER A 75 3.47 -1.37 -2.49
N LYS A 76 2.49 -2.27 -2.40
CA LYS A 76 1.53 -2.48 -3.48
C LYS A 76 0.69 -1.25 -3.76
N ARG A 77 0.30 -0.53 -2.70
CA ARG A 77 -0.38 0.77 -2.82
C ARG A 77 0.50 1.79 -3.55
N GLN A 78 1.80 1.88 -3.21
CA GLN A 78 2.74 2.78 -3.89
C GLN A 78 2.86 2.45 -5.39
N GLU A 79 2.94 1.17 -5.76
CA GLU A 79 2.92 0.75 -7.17
C GLU A 79 1.64 1.21 -7.89
N VAL A 80 0.47 0.93 -7.31
CA VAL A 80 -0.82 1.34 -7.92
C VAL A 80 -0.96 2.85 -8.00
N HIS A 81 -0.51 3.58 -6.98
CA HIS A 81 -0.49 5.04 -7.00
C HIS A 81 0.35 5.60 -8.16
N SER A 82 1.49 4.97 -8.48
CA SER A 82 2.28 5.39 -9.65
C SER A 82 1.51 5.25 -10.98
N PHE A 83 0.74 4.16 -11.16
CA PHE A 83 -0.09 3.99 -12.35
C PHE A 83 -1.29 4.93 -12.36
N TYR A 84 -1.86 5.20 -11.18
CA TYR A 84 -2.94 6.16 -11.00
C TYR A 84 -2.52 7.57 -11.46
N GLU A 85 -1.35 8.05 -11.05
CA GLU A 85 -0.82 9.36 -11.47
C GLU A 85 -0.62 9.45 -12.99
N VAL A 86 -0.13 8.37 -13.61
CA VAL A 86 0.00 8.29 -15.07
C VAL A 86 -1.39 8.33 -15.74
N ALA A 87 -2.36 7.57 -15.23
CA ALA A 87 -3.71 7.55 -15.77
C ALA A 87 -4.39 8.94 -15.66
N MET A 88 -4.21 9.64 -14.54
CA MET A 88 -4.66 11.03 -14.35
C MET A 88 -4.03 11.98 -15.37
N SER A 89 -2.72 11.87 -15.59
CA SER A 89 -2.01 12.66 -16.61
C SER A 89 -2.53 12.41 -18.03
N ARG A 90 -2.79 11.13 -18.37
CA ARG A 90 -3.35 10.74 -19.68
C ARG A 90 -4.78 11.27 -19.85
N TYR A 91 -5.62 11.14 -18.82
CA TYR A 91 -6.95 11.74 -18.80
C TYR A 91 -6.89 13.26 -19.05
N GLY A 92 -6.00 13.98 -18.35
CA GLY A 92 -5.84 15.43 -18.53
C GLY A 92 -5.42 15.82 -19.95
N THR A 93 -4.57 15.00 -20.57
CA THR A 93 -4.14 15.19 -21.97
C THR A 93 -5.31 14.99 -22.95
N ILE A 94 -6.05 13.89 -22.84
CA ILE A 94 -7.21 13.59 -23.68
C ILE A 94 -8.31 14.64 -23.50
N ASN A 95 -8.55 15.06 -22.26
CA ASN A 95 -9.50 16.12 -21.97
C ASN A 95 -9.12 17.45 -22.66
N SER A 96 -7.82 17.78 -22.69
CA SER A 96 -7.32 18.98 -23.35
C SER A 96 -7.43 18.91 -24.88
N LEU A 97 -7.17 17.74 -25.47
CA LEU A 97 -7.34 17.51 -26.92
C LEU A 97 -8.80 17.67 -27.36
N THR A 98 -9.71 17.10 -26.57
CA THR A 98 -11.15 17.08 -26.83
C THR A 98 -11.87 18.36 -26.40
N ALA A 99 -11.21 19.28 -25.71
CA ALA A 99 -11.78 20.59 -25.39
C ALA A 99 -11.86 21.52 -26.61
N LYS A 100 -10.98 21.34 -27.60
CA LYS A 100 -10.86 22.22 -28.78
C LYS A 100 -11.61 21.72 -30.00
N ARG A 101 -12.12 20.48 -29.97
CA ARG A 101 -12.88 19.88 -31.06
C ARG A 101 -13.88 18.86 -30.53
N ARG A 102 -14.83 18.44 -31.37
CA ARG A 102 -15.69 17.32 -31.01
C ARG A 102 -14.83 16.06 -30.78
N PRO A 103 -14.98 15.37 -29.64
CA PRO A 103 -14.30 14.10 -29.41
C PRO A 103 -14.79 13.03 -30.39
N THR A 104 -13.89 12.13 -30.76
CA THR A 104 -14.26 10.85 -31.38
C THR A 104 -14.93 9.93 -30.35
N ASP A 105 -15.62 8.89 -30.81
CA ASP A 105 -16.28 7.94 -29.92
C ASP A 105 -15.29 7.22 -29.00
N ASP A 106 -14.09 6.89 -29.51
CA ASP A 106 -13.04 6.23 -28.73
C ASP A 106 -12.46 7.16 -27.65
N GLU A 107 -12.25 8.44 -27.96
CA GLU A 107 -11.82 9.45 -26.99
C GLU A 107 -12.86 9.68 -25.89
N ALA A 108 -14.14 9.77 -26.26
CA ALA A 108 -15.22 9.92 -25.29
C ALA A 108 -15.30 8.68 -24.38
N ARG A 109 -15.19 7.48 -24.95
CA ARG A 109 -15.24 6.21 -24.22
C ARG A 109 -14.05 6.06 -23.27
N ILE A 110 -12.81 6.26 -23.74
CA ILE A 110 -11.63 6.11 -22.88
C ILE A 110 -11.64 7.14 -21.75
N LYS A 111 -12.09 8.37 -22.03
CA LYS A 111 -12.21 9.43 -21.03
C LYS A 111 -13.17 9.03 -19.91
N GLN A 112 -14.34 8.49 -20.26
CA GLN A 112 -15.29 7.99 -19.26
C GLN A 112 -14.70 6.85 -18.43
N ILE A 113 -14.11 5.85 -19.08
CA ILE A 113 -13.56 4.68 -18.39
C ILE A 113 -12.39 5.10 -17.47
N LEU A 114 -11.52 6.00 -17.91
CA LEU A 114 -10.46 6.54 -17.07
C LEU A 114 -11.04 7.22 -15.82
N THR A 115 -12.04 8.10 -15.97
CA THR A 115 -12.70 8.75 -14.84
C THR A 115 -13.26 7.73 -13.84
N ASP A 116 -13.99 6.72 -14.32
CA ASP A 116 -14.61 5.71 -13.46
C ASP A 116 -13.55 4.94 -12.65
N TYR A 117 -12.44 4.59 -13.29
CA TYR A 117 -11.35 3.87 -12.62
C TYR A 117 -10.54 4.77 -11.68
N ILE A 118 -10.31 6.04 -12.03
CA ILE A 118 -9.67 7.04 -11.14
C ILE A 118 -10.46 7.13 -9.83
N LEU A 119 -11.78 7.38 -9.91
CA LEU A 119 -12.66 7.49 -8.74
C LEU A 119 -12.69 6.19 -7.91
N LYS A 120 -12.69 5.05 -8.60
CA LYS A 120 -12.66 3.73 -7.94
C LYS A 120 -11.37 3.52 -7.15
N ILE A 121 -10.22 3.95 -7.68
CA ILE A 121 -8.92 3.83 -7.03
C ILE A 121 -8.81 4.79 -5.84
N GLU A 122 -9.30 6.03 -5.98
CA GLU A 122 -9.37 6.97 -4.85
C GLU A 122 -10.15 6.36 -3.68
N SER A 123 -11.29 5.73 -3.94
CA SER A 123 -12.05 5.00 -2.91
C SER A 123 -11.25 3.85 -2.28
N PHE A 124 -10.38 3.18 -3.03
CA PHE A 124 -9.49 2.15 -2.47
C PHE A 124 -8.38 2.75 -1.61
N PHE A 125 -7.85 3.92 -1.96
CA PHE A 125 -6.88 4.63 -1.12
C PHE A 125 -7.51 5.10 0.18
N GLU A 126 -8.71 5.67 0.16
CA GLU A 126 -9.43 6.08 1.37
C GLU A 126 -9.68 4.91 2.32
N LYS A 127 -10.12 3.77 1.80
CA LYS A 127 -10.32 2.54 2.60
C LYS A 127 -9.01 2.05 3.23
N ASN A 128 -7.92 2.14 2.48
CA ASN A 128 -6.60 1.74 2.94
C ASN A 128 -6.07 2.70 4.02
N ASP A 129 -6.25 4.02 3.86
CA ASP A 129 -5.87 5.01 4.88
C ASP A 129 -6.55 4.75 6.23
N ILE A 130 -7.85 4.43 6.21
CA ILE A 130 -8.59 4.03 7.41
C ILE A 130 -8.02 2.73 8.02
N GLY A 131 -7.64 1.77 7.16
CA GLY A 131 -7.01 0.53 7.57
C GLY A 131 -5.63 0.74 8.20
N ASP A 132 -4.80 1.59 7.60
CA ASP A 132 -3.46 1.94 8.05
C ASP A 132 -3.53 2.61 9.43
N GLU A 133 -4.40 3.61 9.59
CA GLU A 133 -4.58 4.30 10.87
C GLU A 133 -5.04 3.34 11.97
N ALA A 134 -6.02 2.49 11.68
CA ALA A 134 -6.53 1.50 12.63
C ALA A 134 -5.45 0.46 13.02
N LEU A 135 -4.70 -0.05 12.06
CA LEU A 135 -3.61 -0.99 12.31
C LEU A 135 -2.51 -0.35 13.16
N ILE A 136 -2.07 0.85 12.80
CA ILE A 136 -1.05 1.61 13.53
C ILE A 136 -1.47 1.83 14.98
N LYS A 137 -2.73 2.18 15.20
CA LYS A 137 -3.29 2.38 16.55
C LYS A 137 -3.21 1.11 17.40
N GLU A 138 -3.60 -0.04 16.86
CA GLU A 138 -3.57 -1.30 17.63
C GLU A 138 -2.14 -1.81 17.86
N ILE A 139 -1.21 -1.60 16.91
CA ILE A 139 0.22 -1.90 17.12
C ILE A 139 0.81 -0.97 18.19
N ASN A 140 0.52 0.33 18.12
CA ASN A 140 0.95 1.31 19.12
C ASN A 140 0.46 0.90 20.51
N ARG A 141 -0.83 0.55 20.63
CA ARG A 141 -1.41 0.06 21.88
C ARG A 141 -0.64 -1.14 22.44
N PHE A 142 -0.38 -2.15 21.62
CA PHE A 142 0.44 -3.30 22.03
C PHE A 142 1.82 -2.88 22.54
N LEU A 143 2.51 -1.99 21.81
CA LEU A 143 3.84 -1.51 22.20
C LEU A 143 3.82 -0.71 23.51
N THR A 144 2.79 0.10 23.75
CA THR A 144 2.65 0.86 25.00
C THR A 144 2.28 0.00 26.20
N GLU A 145 1.60 -1.14 25.97
CA GLU A 145 1.30 -2.14 27.01
C GLU A 145 2.53 -3.04 27.31
N LEU A 146 3.61 -2.96 26.51
CA LEU A 146 4.83 -3.74 26.69
C LEU A 146 5.76 -3.11 27.73
N GLU A 147 5.83 -3.69 28.92
CA GLU A 147 6.70 -3.22 30.02
C GLU A 147 8.19 -3.12 29.63
N SER A 148 8.64 -3.99 28.73
CA SER A 148 10.02 -4.07 28.25
C SER A 148 10.29 -3.29 26.96
N LEU A 149 9.41 -2.38 26.54
CA LEU A 149 9.55 -1.61 25.29
C LEU A 149 10.92 -0.90 25.20
N ASN A 150 11.40 -0.35 26.32
CA ASN A 150 12.70 0.32 26.41
C ASN A 150 13.91 -0.63 26.26
N LEU A 151 13.71 -1.93 26.38
CA LEU A 151 14.73 -2.98 26.22
C LEU A 151 14.73 -3.57 24.80
N VAL A 152 13.78 -3.18 23.94
CA VAL A 152 13.70 -3.66 22.55
C VAL A 152 14.87 -3.09 21.75
N ASN A 153 15.61 -3.99 21.09
CA ASN A 153 16.77 -3.68 20.26
C ASN A 153 16.83 -4.63 19.04
N GLU A 154 17.85 -4.48 18.21
CA GLU A 154 18.03 -5.26 16.98
C GLU A 154 18.15 -6.77 17.24
N ASP A 155 18.63 -7.17 18.41
CA ASP A 155 18.91 -8.57 18.74
C ASP A 155 17.65 -9.32 19.23
N ASN A 156 16.68 -8.62 19.85
CA ASN A 156 15.49 -9.24 20.44
C ASN A 156 14.16 -8.92 19.73
N LEU A 157 14.14 -7.94 18.82
CA LEU A 157 12.92 -7.49 18.16
C LEU A 157 12.18 -8.61 17.41
N SER A 158 12.92 -9.52 16.77
CA SER A 158 12.36 -10.65 16.01
C SER A 158 11.65 -11.69 16.89
N ALA A 159 11.88 -11.64 18.21
CA ALA A 159 11.26 -12.51 19.19
C ALA A 159 10.04 -11.89 19.88
N LEU A 160 9.63 -10.67 19.51
CA LEU A 160 8.42 -10.04 20.08
C LEU A 160 7.16 -10.76 19.57
N ILE A 161 6.54 -11.52 20.46
CA ILE A 161 5.29 -12.24 20.25
C ILE A 161 4.12 -11.35 20.71
N LEU A 162 3.10 -11.28 19.86
CA LEU A 162 1.83 -10.64 20.14
C LEU A 162 0.98 -11.56 21.02
N SER A 163 0.38 -11.00 22.07
CA SER A 163 -0.61 -11.74 22.84
C SER A 163 -1.82 -12.07 21.99
N SER A 164 -2.58 -13.11 22.33
CA SER A 164 -3.83 -13.46 21.62
C SER A 164 -4.82 -12.29 21.57
N LYS A 165 -4.84 -11.47 22.64
CA LYS A 165 -5.60 -10.22 22.69
C LYS A 165 -5.11 -9.23 21.62
N ALA A 166 -3.81 -8.99 21.52
CA ALA A 166 -3.25 -8.09 20.51
C ALA A 166 -3.55 -8.59 19.08
N ILE A 167 -3.40 -9.90 18.81
CA ILE A 167 -3.77 -10.49 17.50
C ILE A 167 -5.25 -10.24 17.19
N SER A 168 -6.16 -10.48 18.14
CA SER A 168 -7.59 -10.27 17.91
C SER A 168 -7.97 -8.82 17.59
N LEU A 169 -7.19 -7.85 18.07
CA LEU A 169 -7.38 -6.43 17.80
C LEU A 169 -6.75 -6.00 16.47
N ILE A 170 -5.59 -6.57 16.12
CA ILE A 170 -4.88 -6.33 14.86
C ILE A 170 -5.57 -7.00 13.66
N GLN A 171 -6.27 -8.10 13.89
CA GLN A 171 -6.88 -8.88 12.81
C GLN A 171 -7.87 -8.07 11.96
N PRO A 172 -8.92 -7.41 12.52
CA PRO A 172 -9.87 -6.67 11.70
C PRO A 172 -9.27 -5.58 10.78
N PRO A 173 -8.34 -4.71 11.23
CA PRO A 173 -7.70 -3.76 10.32
C PRO A 173 -6.79 -4.47 9.29
N MET A 174 -6.14 -5.58 9.65
CA MET A 174 -5.32 -6.32 8.72
C MET A 174 -6.15 -7.01 7.62
N GLU A 175 -7.31 -7.59 7.95
CA GLU A 175 -8.24 -8.16 6.96
C GLU A 175 -8.67 -7.10 5.92
N LYS A 176 -8.96 -5.88 6.37
CA LYS A 176 -9.28 -4.75 5.47
C LYS A 176 -8.11 -4.40 4.55
N LEU A 177 -6.90 -4.34 5.09
CA LEU A 177 -5.70 -4.03 4.31
C LEU A 177 -5.39 -5.14 3.29
N ILE A 178 -5.56 -6.40 3.66
CA ILE A 178 -5.41 -7.55 2.76
C ILE A 178 -6.47 -7.51 1.66
N SER A 179 -7.71 -7.13 1.98
CA SER A 179 -8.74 -6.91 0.95
C SER A 179 -8.34 -5.79 -0.02
N CYS A 180 -7.79 -4.68 0.50
CA CYS A 180 -7.29 -3.59 -0.35
C CYS A 180 -6.15 -4.07 -1.26
N TYR A 181 -5.25 -4.91 -0.75
CA TYR A 181 -4.20 -5.54 -1.56
C TYR A 181 -4.80 -6.32 -2.74
N GLY A 182 -5.82 -7.15 -2.49
CA GLY A 182 -6.51 -7.88 -3.56
C GLY A 182 -7.18 -6.96 -4.58
N ASP A 183 -7.75 -5.84 -4.15
CA ASP A 183 -8.30 -4.82 -5.05
C ASP A 183 -7.22 -4.13 -5.88
N TYR A 184 -6.04 -3.88 -5.29
CA TYR A 184 -4.88 -3.34 -6.00
C TYR A 184 -4.36 -4.29 -7.08
N GLU A 185 -4.26 -5.60 -6.81
CA GLU A 185 -3.87 -6.58 -7.83
C GLU A 185 -4.84 -6.60 -9.03
N LYS A 186 -6.14 -6.47 -8.75
CA LYS A 186 -7.17 -6.42 -9.79
C LYS A 186 -7.14 -5.10 -10.57
N VAL A 187 -6.86 -3.96 -9.94
CA VAL A 187 -6.92 -2.68 -10.66
C VAL A 187 -5.65 -2.40 -11.45
N GLU A 188 -4.50 -2.89 -11.01
CA GLU A 188 -3.21 -2.63 -11.63
C GLU A 188 -3.17 -3.02 -13.11
N HIS A 189 -3.61 -4.23 -13.46
CA HIS A 189 -3.59 -4.71 -14.84
C HIS A 189 -4.53 -3.89 -15.73
N ILE A 190 -5.64 -3.42 -15.17
CA ILE A 190 -6.62 -2.58 -15.86
C ILE A 190 -6.01 -1.20 -16.12
N LEU A 191 -5.40 -0.57 -15.12
CA LEU A 191 -4.70 0.70 -15.26
C LEU A 191 -3.63 0.65 -16.34
N LYS A 192 -2.76 -0.37 -16.29
CA LYS A 192 -1.71 -0.57 -17.30
C LYS A 192 -2.30 -0.64 -18.72
N ARG A 193 -3.43 -1.31 -18.88
CA ARG A 193 -4.12 -1.40 -20.17
C ARG A 193 -4.73 -0.06 -20.59
N LEU A 194 -5.41 0.65 -19.68
CA LEU A 194 -6.01 1.94 -19.96
C LEU A 194 -4.96 2.99 -20.34
N ILE A 195 -3.80 2.99 -19.66
CA ILE A 195 -2.67 3.86 -19.99
C ILE A 195 -2.21 3.62 -21.43
N ARG A 196 -1.99 2.36 -21.83
CA ARG A 196 -1.57 2.01 -23.21
C ARG A 196 -2.59 2.46 -24.26
N ILE A 197 -3.87 2.19 -24.03
CA ILE A 197 -4.94 2.63 -24.95
C ILE A 197 -4.97 4.16 -25.05
N SER A 198 -4.81 4.85 -23.92
CA SER A 198 -4.75 6.31 -23.88
C SER A 198 -3.57 6.85 -24.65
N GLU A 199 -2.41 6.20 -24.56
CA GLU A 199 -1.21 6.57 -25.32
C GLU A 199 -1.44 6.47 -26.82
N MET A 200 -2.02 5.36 -27.30
CA MET A 200 -2.37 5.20 -28.71
C MET A 200 -3.30 6.32 -29.21
N ILE A 201 -4.36 6.63 -28.44
CA ILE A 201 -5.31 7.70 -28.79
C ILE A 201 -4.63 9.07 -28.83
N ILE A 202 -3.72 9.35 -27.89
CA ILE A 202 -2.97 10.60 -27.86
C ILE A 202 -2.01 10.71 -29.05
N GLU A 203 -1.36 9.60 -29.43
CA GLU A 203 -0.47 9.54 -30.59
C GLU A 203 -1.24 9.77 -31.90
N ASP A 204 -2.36 9.08 -32.10
CA ASP A 204 -3.21 9.24 -33.28
C ASP A 204 -3.72 10.68 -33.42
N ALA A 205 -4.08 11.32 -32.31
CA ALA A 205 -4.52 12.72 -32.31
C ALA A 205 -3.41 13.74 -32.65
N LYS A 206 -2.13 13.34 -32.56
CA LYS A 206 -0.96 14.18 -32.87
C LYS A 206 -0.36 13.88 -34.25
N ALA A 207 -0.72 12.76 -34.87
CA ALA A 207 -0.24 12.43 -36.21
C ALA A 207 -0.70 13.50 -37.20
N PRO A 208 0.20 14.06 -38.03
CA PRO A 208 -0.21 14.97 -39.10
C PRO A 208 -1.07 14.19 -40.09
N GLY A 209 -2.34 14.58 -40.21
CA GLY A 209 -3.26 14.11 -41.26
C GLY A 209 -2.93 14.70 -42.63
#